data_AF-A0A2A3E0B4-F1
#
_entry.id   AF-A0A2A3E0B4-F1
#
_cell.length_a   1.000
_cell.length_b   1.000
_cell.length_c   1.000
_cell.angle_alpha   90.00
_cell.angle_beta   90.00
_cell.angle_gamma   90.00
#
_symmetry.space_group_name_H-M   'P 1'
#
loop_
_entity.id
_entity.type
_entity.pdbx_description
1 polymer ?
#
loop_
_entity_poly.entity_id
_entity_poly.type
_entity_poly.pdbx_seq_one_letter_code
_entity_poly.pdbx_strand_id
1 'polypeptide(L)'
;MNIYNNVKDIKQDRVVLLVEWQRWDQSSKGRKTYGIFPNVEERLPYKWMSTNHYVTQFLTGHGDFADKLAKLGIRRSATCACGEEQETAEHVLLHCRMFKEERNSGKNAKITR
;
A
#
# COMPACT_ATOMS: atom_id res chain seq x y z
N MET A 1 41.99 -13.88 17.42
CA MET A 1 40.54 -14.10 17.35
C MET A 1 40.02 -13.31 16.15
N ASN A 2 39.63 -13.98 15.08
CA ASN A 2 39.48 -13.38 13.74
C ASN A 2 38.04 -12.88 13.52
N ILE A 3 37.86 -11.58 13.30
CA ILE A 3 36.55 -10.90 13.10
C ILE A 3 35.91 -11.20 11.71
N TYR A 4 36.54 -12.05 10.90
CA TYR A 4 36.14 -12.35 9.53
C TYR A 4 35.08 -13.45 9.38
N ASN A 5 34.59 -14.04 10.48
CA ASN A 5 33.58 -15.10 10.42
C ASN A 5 32.13 -14.59 10.34
N ASN A 6 31.87 -13.28 10.46
CA ASN A 6 30.51 -12.75 10.67
C ASN A 6 29.76 -12.31 9.40
N VAL A 7 30.40 -12.29 8.23
CA VAL A 7 29.76 -11.78 6.98
C VAL A 7 28.95 -12.85 6.26
N LYS A 8 29.26 -14.13 6.49
CA LYS A 8 28.51 -15.26 5.90
C LYS A 8 27.16 -15.49 6.58
N ASP A 9 27.05 -15.24 7.89
CA ASP A 9 25.80 -15.36 8.65
C ASP A 9 24.74 -14.36 8.19
N ILE A 10 25.10 -13.09 8.00
CA ILE A 10 24.13 -12.02 7.64
C ILE A 10 23.41 -12.29 6.31
N LYS A 11 24.11 -12.89 5.32
CA LYS A 11 23.48 -13.25 4.03
C LYS A 11 22.53 -14.44 4.18
N GLN A 12 22.90 -15.41 5.00
CA GLN A 12 22.05 -16.57 5.31
C GLN A 12 20.78 -16.11 6.06
N ASP A 13 20.93 -15.20 7.02
CA ASP A 13 19.83 -14.61 7.79
C ASP A 13 18.84 -13.87 6.90
N ARG A 14 19.31 -13.14 5.89
CA ARG A 14 18.43 -12.41 4.97
C ARG A 14 17.54 -13.36 4.17
N VAL A 15 18.08 -14.46 3.67
CA VAL A 15 17.31 -15.45 2.91
C VAL A 15 16.25 -16.09 3.82
N VAL A 16 16.61 -16.46 5.05
CA VAL A 16 15.67 -17.01 6.04
C VAL A 16 14.56 -16.02 6.36
N LEU A 17 14.89 -14.75 6.59
CA LEU A 17 13.91 -13.69 6.85
C LEU A 17 12.97 -13.48 5.66
N LEU A 18 13.49 -13.44 4.43
CA LEU A 18 12.66 -13.27 3.25
C LEU A 18 11.66 -14.42 3.11
N VAL A 19 12.08 -15.67 3.33
CA VAL A 19 11.17 -16.83 3.34
C VAL A 19 10.12 -16.72 4.44
N GLU A 20 10.52 -16.31 5.65
CA GLU A 20 9.60 -16.15 6.77
C GLU A 20 8.54 -15.07 6.50
N TRP A 21 8.97 -13.90 6.01
CA TRP A 21 8.07 -12.81 5.64
C TRP A 21 7.19 -13.15 4.43
N GLN A 22 7.69 -13.98 3.50
CA GLN A 22 6.91 -14.43 2.33
C GLN A 22 5.81 -15.44 2.69
N ARG A 23 5.75 -15.95 3.93
CA ARG A 23 4.53 -16.62 4.44
C ARG A 23 3.27 -15.77 4.30
N TRP A 24 3.42 -14.48 4.01
CA TRP A 24 2.35 -13.60 3.61
C TRP A 24 1.48 -14.14 2.45
N ASP A 25 2.02 -14.97 1.56
CA ASP A 25 1.27 -15.67 0.49
C ASP A 25 0.06 -16.43 1.04
N GLN A 26 0.18 -17.00 2.25
CA GLN A 26 -0.82 -17.84 2.88
C GLN A 26 -1.77 -17.06 3.82
N SER A 27 -1.43 -15.82 4.16
CA SER A 27 -2.25 -15.01 5.06
C SER A 27 -3.52 -14.53 4.33
N SER A 28 -4.55 -14.12 5.07
CA SER A 28 -5.72 -13.41 4.52
C SER A 28 -5.66 -11.89 4.73
N LYS A 29 -4.61 -11.39 5.39
CA LYS A 29 -4.49 -9.98 5.82
C LYS A 29 -3.63 -9.17 4.86
N GLY A 30 -4.00 -7.91 4.63
CA GLY A 30 -3.21 -7.01 3.77
C GLY A 30 -3.30 -7.35 2.27
N ARG A 31 -4.38 -8.01 1.83
CA ARG A 31 -4.53 -8.48 0.44
C ARG A 31 -4.49 -7.38 -0.61
N LYS A 32 -4.92 -6.15 -0.27
CA LYS A 32 -4.75 -4.98 -1.15
C LYS A 32 -3.27 -4.69 -1.42
N THR A 33 -2.47 -4.55 -0.36
CA THR A 33 -1.03 -4.28 -0.49
C THR A 33 -0.29 -5.43 -1.16
N TYR A 34 -0.69 -6.67 -0.87
CA TYR A 34 -0.15 -7.87 -1.52
C TYR A 34 -0.43 -7.89 -3.03
N GLY A 35 -1.60 -7.44 -3.47
CA GLY A 35 -1.91 -7.32 -4.90
C GLY A 35 -1.00 -6.33 -5.64
N ILE A 36 -0.36 -5.40 -4.91
CA ILE A 36 0.59 -4.43 -5.48
C ILE A 36 2.04 -4.94 -5.34
N PHE A 37 2.39 -5.52 -4.18
CA PHE A 37 3.71 -6.07 -3.88
C PHE A 37 3.59 -7.50 -3.36
N PRO A 38 3.42 -8.49 -4.24
CA PRO A 38 3.25 -9.87 -3.81
C PRO A 38 4.56 -10.44 -3.26
N ASN A 39 5.70 -10.02 -3.82
CA ASN A 39 7.02 -10.48 -3.41
C ASN A 39 7.70 -9.47 -2.46
N VAL A 40 8.06 -9.93 -1.26
CA VAL A 40 8.68 -9.11 -0.22
C VAL A 40 10.07 -8.64 -0.64
N GLU A 41 10.86 -9.51 -1.29
CA GLU A 41 12.21 -9.19 -1.74
C GLU A 41 12.20 -8.11 -2.83
N GLU A 42 11.32 -8.24 -3.82
CA GLU A 42 11.16 -7.26 -4.90
C GLU A 42 10.74 -5.89 -4.36
N ARG A 43 10.03 -5.83 -3.23
CA ARG A 43 9.65 -4.55 -2.60
C ARG A 43 10.86 -3.77 -2.05
N LEU A 44 11.87 -4.45 -1.52
CA LEU A 44 13.00 -3.82 -0.80
C LEU A 44 13.83 -2.77 -1.59
N PRO A 45 14.10 -2.92 -2.91
CA PRO A 45 14.84 -1.93 -3.68
C PRO A 45 14.07 -0.63 -3.98
N TYR A 46 12.74 -0.59 -3.85
CA TYR A 46 11.94 0.63 -4.12
C TYR A 46 12.11 1.68 -3.00
N LYS A 47 13.28 2.33 -2.97
CA LYS A 47 13.63 3.36 -1.97
C LYS A 47 12.86 4.67 -2.14
N TRP A 48 12.44 4.97 -3.37
CA TRP A 48 11.59 6.14 -3.66
C TRP A 48 10.19 6.01 -3.04
N MET A 49 9.77 4.79 -2.73
CA MET A 49 8.49 4.51 -2.07
C MET A 49 8.65 4.55 -0.55
N SER A 50 8.90 5.75 -0.03
CA SER A 50 8.81 6.00 1.41
C SER A 50 7.33 6.09 1.81
N THR A 51 6.93 5.30 2.80
CA THR A 51 5.56 5.31 3.29
C THR A 51 5.39 6.46 4.28
N ASN A 52 4.55 7.43 3.94
CA ASN A 52 4.00 8.40 4.89
C ASN A 52 2.53 8.06 5.19
N HIS A 53 1.86 8.90 5.96
CA HIS A 53 0.45 8.74 6.32
C HIS A 53 -0.43 8.51 5.08
N TYR A 54 -0.35 9.39 4.08
CA TYR A 54 -1.18 9.34 2.87
C TYR A 54 -0.87 8.13 2.00
N VAL A 55 0.41 7.84 1.74
CA VAL A 55 0.83 6.68 0.94
C VAL A 55 0.34 5.38 1.59
N THR A 56 0.46 5.26 2.91
CA THR A 56 -0.02 4.09 3.65
C THR A 56 -1.53 3.91 3.52
N GLN A 57 -2.30 5.00 3.61
CA GLN A 57 -3.75 4.94 3.44
C GLN A 57 -4.14 4.37 2.08
N PHE A 58 -3.49 4.82 1.00
CA PHE A 58 -3.75 4.31 -0.35
C PHE A 58 -3.31 2.86 -0.53
N LEU A 59 -2.10 2.52 -0.10
CA LEU A 59 -1.56 1.15 -0.24
C LEU A 59 -2.39 0.10 0.49
N THR A 60 -3.01 0.47 1.61
CA THR A 60 -3.80 -0.44 2.45
C THR A 60 -5.29 -0.33 2.20
N GLY A 61 -5.74 0.78 1.60
CA GLY A 61 -7.15 1.16 1.52
C GLY A 61 -7.79 1.43 2.89
N HIS A 62 -7.00 1.74 3.91
CA HIS A 62 -7.45 2.00 5.29
C HIS A 62 -7.56 3.50 5.64
N GLY A 63 -7.59 4.36 4.62
CA GLY A 63 -7.82 5.79 4.79
C GLY A 63 -9.28 6.17 4.97
N ASP A 64 -9.51 7.49 4.94
CA ASP A 64 -10.84 8.11 4.99
C ASP A 64 -11.61 7.99 3.65
N PHE A 65 -11.71 6.76 3.17
CA PHE A 65 -12.45 6.39 1.97
C PHE A 65 -13.86 5.97 2.37
N ALA A 66 -14.90 6.45 1.69
CA ALA A 66 -16.29 6.12 2.01
C ALA A 66 -16.55 4.61 2.06
N ASP A 67 -15.93 3.83 1.16
CA ASP A 67 -16.00 2.37 1.20
C ASP A 67 -15.47 1.81 2.54
N LYS A 68 -14.30 2.29 2.98
CA LYS A 68 -13.70 1.85 4.24
C LYS A 68 -14.53 2.27 5.45
N LEU A 69 -14.99 3.53 5.48
CA LEU A 69 -15.83 4.04 6.56
C LEU A 69 -17.18 3.34 6.64
N ALA A 70 -17.78 2.99 5.51
CA ALA A 70 -19.04 2.25 5.47
C ALA A 70 -18.87 0.82 6.00
N LYS A 71 -17.77 0.14 5.65
CA LYS A 71 -17.41 -1.17 6.22
C LYS A 71 -17.18 -1.13 7.74
N LEU A 72 -16.80 0.03 8.28
CA LEU A 72 -16.66 0.27 9.73
C LEU A 72 -17.96 0.73 10.40
N GLY A 73 -19.06 0.93 9.64
CA GLY A 73 -20.31 1.46 10.16
C GLY A 73 -20.30 2.95 10.50
N ILE A 74 -19.24 3.68 10.15
CA ILE A 74 -19.08 5.12 10.42
C ILE A 74 -19.89 5.95 9.41
N ARG A 75 -19.98 5.48 8.16
CA ARG A 75 -20.71 6.16 7.09
C ARG A 75 -21.82 5.26 6.55
N ARG A 76 -22.98 5.85 6.22
CA ARG A 76 -24.14 5.11 5.68
C ARG A 76 -23.97 4.66 4.22
N SER A 77 -23.14 5.35 3.44
CA SER A 77 -22.94 5.08 2.02
C SER A 77 -21.45 4.98 1.70
N ALA A 78 -21.10 3.96 0.93
CA ALA A 78 -19.77 3.77 0.36
C ALA A 78 -19.53 4.61 -0.91
N THR A 79 -20.54 5.32 -1.41
CA THR A 79 -20.48 6.03 -2.70
C THR A 79 -19.53 7.22 -2.62
N CYS A 80 -18.69 7.38 -3.64
CA CYS A 80 -17.81 8.54 -3.77
C CYS A 80 -18.62 9.82 -4.01
N ALA A 81 -18.06 10.96 -3.59
CA ALA A 81 -18.63 12.27 -3.86
C ALA A 81 -18.76 12.56 -5.37
N CYS A 82 -18.01 11.85 -6.23
CA CYS A 82 -18.16 11.95 -7.67
C CYS A 82 -19.50 11.36 -8.17
N GLY A 83 -20.15 10.48 -7.39
CA GLY A 83 -21.46 9.89 -7.69
C GLY A 83 -21.45 8.64 -8.59
N GLU A 84 -20.28 8.10 -8.96
CA GLU A 84 -20.19 7.00 -9.93
C GLU A 84 -20.04 5.63 -9.25
N GLU A 85 -19.06 5.49 -8.37
CA GLU A 85 -18.69 4.20 -7.78
C GLU A 85 -18.50 4.30 -6.26
N GLN A 86 -18.21 3.16 -5.63
CA GLN A 86 -17.74 3.16 -4.25
C GLN A 86 -16.39 3.88 -4.15
N GLU A 87 -16.24 4.74 -3.15
CA GLU A 87 -15.00 5.46 -2.92
C GLU A 87 -13.96 4.50 -2.34
N THR A 88 -13.25 3.79 -3.20
CA THR A 88 -12.07 3.00 -2.84
C THR A 88 -10.80 3.82 -3.09
N ALA A 89 -9.68 3.42 -2.48
CA ALA A 89 -8.36 3.98 -2.77
C ALA A 89 -8.03 3.94 -4.28
N GLU A 90 -8.36 2.84 -4.96
CA GLU A 90 -8.17 2.65 -6.40
C GLU A 90 -9.04 3.60 -7.22
N HIS A 91 -10.34 3.70 -6.88
CA HIS A 91 -11.24 4.65 -7.51
C HIS A 91 -10.68 6.08 -7.40
N VAL A 92 -10.32 6.53 -6.19
CA VAL A 92 -9.75 7.86 -5.97
C VAL A 92 -8.47 8.07 -6.80
N LEU A 93 -7.55 7.10 -6.80
CA LEU A 93 -6.26 7.22 -7.46
C LEU A 93 -6.27 7.08 -8.97
N LEU A 94 -7.19 6.31 -9.55
CA LEU A 94 -7.10 5.90 -10.96
C LEU A 94 -8.32 6.31 -11.79
N HIS A 95 -9.51 6.38 -11.19
CA HIS A 95 -10.76 6.46 -11.94
C HIS A 95 -11.57 7.74 -11.67
N CYS A 96 -11.56 8.22 -10.43
CA CYS A 96 -12.43 9.29 -9.96
C CYS A 96 -12.27 10.55 -10.81
N ARG A 97 -13.34 10.96 -11.48
CA ARG A 97 -13.33 12.16 -12.34
C ARG A 97 -12.95 13.44 -11.61
N MET A 98 -13.23 13.52 -10.30
CA MET A 98 -12.89 14.69 -9.49
C MET A 98 -11.38 14.92 -9.40
N PHE A 99 -10.59 13.85 -9.50
CA PHE A 99 -9.12 13.90 -9.40
C PHE A 99 -8.43 13.75 -10.77
N LYS A 100 -9.16 13.92 -11.87
CA LYS A 100 -8.63 13.71 -13.23
C LYS A 100 -7.50 14.68 -13.54
N GLU A 101 -7.64 15.95 -13.17
CA GLU A 101 -6.63 16.97 -13.44
C GLU A 101 -5.35 16.73 -12.63
N GLU A 102 -5.48 16.36 -11.36
CA GLU A 102 -4.35 16.01 -10.49
C GLU A 102 -3.55 14.86 -11.08
N ARG A 103 -4.22 13.79 -11.53
CA ARG A 103 -3.58 12.64 -12.19
C ARG A 103 -2.83 13.05 -13.45
N ASN A 104 -3.43 13.89 -14.29
CA ASN A 104 -2.84 14.31 -15.55
C ASN A 104 -1.70 15.31 -15.37
N SER A 105 -1.75 16.11 -14.30
CA SER A 105 -0.81 17.22 -14.10
C SER A 105 0.61 16.79 -13.73
N GLY A 106 0.80 15.54 -13.27
CA GLY A 106 2.10 15.04 -12.78
C GLY A 106 2.67 15.83 -11.58
N LYS A 107 1.93 16.82 -11.07
CA LYS A 107 2.29 17.56 -9.87
C LYS A 107 2.02 16.65 -8.69
N ASN A 108 2.81 16.78 -7.61
CA ASN A 108 2.54 16.12 -6.33
C ASN A 108 1.10 16.47 -5.92
N ALA A 109 0.17 15.59 -6.24
CA ALA A 109 -1.23 15.77 -5.90
C ALA A 109 -1.26 15.96 -4.39
N LYS A 110 -1.65 17.15 -3.95
CA LYS A 110 -2.02 17.35 -2.56
C LYS A 110 -3.34 16.59 -2.41
N ILE A 111 -3.25 15.28 -2.21
CA ILE A 111 -4.37 14.50 -1.72
C ILE A 111 -4.50 14.82 -0.24
N THR A 112 -4.89 16.06 0.03
CA THR A 112 -5.31 16.54 1.33
C THR A 112 -6.82 16.46 1.31
N ARG A 113 -7.34 15.29 1.67
CA ARG A 113 -8.68 15.22 2.24
C ARG A 113 -8.54 15.36 3.74
#